data_AF-X1C025-F1
#
_entry.id   AF-X1C025-F1
#
_cell.length_a   1.000
_cell.length_b   1.000
_cell.length_c   1.000
_cell.angle_alpha   90.00
_cell.angle_beta   90.00
_cell.angle_gamma   90.00
#
_symmetry.space_group_name_H-M   'P 1'
#
loop_
_entity.id
_entity.type
_entity.pdbx_description
1 polymer ?
#
loop_
_entity_poly.entity_id
_entity_poly.type
_entity_poly.pdbx_seq_one_letter_code
_entity_poly.pdbx_strand_id
1 'polypeptide(L)'
;MIYLSKIAYENKLSSLTWEYMPTPYEPPHTVKEARSLYEEINSYTKVPIYLTFDLGHTTAFDLEIGNKDKDVYHVLENIIPMTNIIHLQQCDGVGNRYWPFTPEYNKVGIIDPKKILKLINDYSNHKIHLIFEFLHGFEISGKKIVEDYRYSMEYWLKYL
;
A
#
# COMPACT_ATOMS: atom_id res chain seq x y z
N MET A 1 -16.98 -12.48 2.62
CA MET A 1 -16.02 -12.71 1.50
C MET A 1 -16.36 -13.89 0.58
N ILE A 2 -16.86 -15.03 1.07
CA ILE A 2 -17.17 -16.21 0.23
C ILE A 2 -18.03 -15.85 -0.99
N TYR A 3 -19.16 -15.16 -0.77
CA TYR A 3 -20.08 -14.76 -1.84
C TYR A 3 -19.41 -13.89 -2.91
N LEU A 4 -18.67 -12.85 -2.50
CA LEU A 4 -17.94 -11.97 -3.43
C LEU A 4 -16.86 -12.72 -4.20
N SER A 5 -16.12 -13.62 -3.54
CA SER A 5 -15.11 -14.44 -4.23
C SER A 5 -15.72 -15.38 -5.27
N LYS A 6 -16.94 -15.88 -5.01
CA LYS A 6 -17.69 -16.70 -5.96
C LYS A 6 -18.12 -15.87 -7.18
N ILE A 7 -18.66 -14.67 -6.96
CA ILE A 7 -19.01 -13.76 -8.07
C ILE A 7 -17.77 -13.42 -8.89
N ALA A 8 -16.64 -13.12 -8.23
CA ALA A 8 -15.38 -12.83 -8.89
C ALA A 8 -14.91 -14.00 -9.77
N TYR A 9 -14.99 -15.23 -9.24
CA TYR A 9 -14.70 -16.45 -10.00
C TYR A 9 -15.60 -16.61 -11.23
N GLU A 10 -16.92 -16.44 -11.07
CA GLU A 10 -17.91 -16.56 -12.16
C GLU A 10 -17.69 -15.51 -13.26
N ASN A 11 -17.18 -14.33 -12.89
CA ASN A 11 -16.82 -13.26 -13.81
C ASN A 11 -15.36 -13.31 -14.29
N LYS A 12 -14.64 -14.41 -14.03
CA LYS A 12 -13.25 -14.64 -14.48
C LYS A 12 -12.24 -13.59 -13.97
N LEU A 13 -12.50 -12.98 -12.82
CA LEU A 13 -11.48 -12.19 -12.12
C LEU A 13 -10.44 -13.13 -11.50
N SER A 14 -9.17 -12.74 -11.57
CA SER A 14 -8.05 -13.55 -11.04
C SER A 14 -7.95 -13.51 -9.52
N SER A 15 -8.41 -12.42 -8.90
CA SER A 15 -8.26 -12.16 -7.47
C SER A 15 -9.18 -11.03 -7.03
N LEU A 16 -9.35 -10.88 -5.71
CA LEU A 16 -9.79 -9.62 -5.08
C LEU A 16 -8.67 -9.10 -4.18
N THR A 17 -8.84 -7.90 -3.64
CA THR A 17 -7.90 -7.29 -2.70
C THR A 17 -8.60 -6.76 -1.46
N TRP A 18 -7.87 -6.67 -0.34
CA TRP A 18 -8.29 -6.07 0.91
C TRP A 18 -7.18 -5.12 1.40
N GLU A 19 -7.53 -3.87 1.68
CA GLU A 19 -6.54 -2.87 2.05
C GLU A 19 -6.15 -2.94 3.54
N TYR A 20 -4.85 -2.91 3.82
CA TYR A 20 -4.30 -2.73 5.16
C TYR A 20 -4.50 -1.27 5.58
N MET A 21 -5.07 -1.00 6.76
CA MET A 21 -5.47 0.35 7.17
C MET A 21 -4.65 0.90 8.35
N PRO A 22 -4.62 2.23 8.56
CA PRO A 22 -3.89 2.84 9.68
C PRO A 22 -4.72 2.94 10.97
N THR A 23 -5.63 2.00 11.24
CA THR A 23 -6.54 2.10 12.40
C THR A 23 -7.07 0.74 12.88
N PRO A 24 -7.19 0.51 14.20
CA PRO A 24 -7.76 -0.71 14.75
C PRO A 24 -9.24 -0.92 14.44
N TYR A 25 -9.91 0.13 13.94
CA TYR A 25 -11.32 0.04 13.57
C TYR A 25 -11.55 -0.59 12.19
N GLU A 26 -10.50 -0.72 11.37
CA GLU A 26 -10.58 -1.19 9.98
C GLU A 26 -9.50 -2.25 9.72
N PRO A 27 -9.55 -3.43 10.36
CA PRO A 27 -8.48 -4.41 10.22
C PRO A 27 -8.29 -4.89 8.76
N PRO A 28 -7.05 -5.22 8.37
CA PRO A 28 -5.87 -5.35 9.23
C PRO A 28 -5.09 -4.02 9.37
N HIS A 29 -4.59 -3.72 10.57
CA HIS A 29 -3.69 -2.57 10.80
C HIS A 29 -2.36 -2.96 11.47
N THR A 30 -2.14 -4.26 11.67
CA THR A 30 -0.86 -4.87 12.10
C THR A 30 -0.46 -6.01 11.17
N VAL A 31 0.84 -6.34 11.11
CA VAL A 31 1.34 -7.50 10.35
C VAL A 31 0.69 -8.81 10.80
N LYS A 32 0.45 -8.95 12.11
CA LYS A 32 -0.18 -10.13 12.70
C LYS A 32 -1.61 -10.31 12.17
N GLU A 33 -2.41 -9.25 12.20
CA GLU A 33 -3.79 -9.30 11.68
C GLU A 33 -3.81 -9.52 10.18
N ALA A 34 -2.91 -8.88 9.43
CA ALA A 34 -2.81 -9.06 7.98
C ALA A 34 -2.59 -10.54 7.63
N ARG A 35 -1.69 -11.22 8.35
CA ARG A 35 -1.45 -12.66 8.20
C ARG A 35 -2.68 -13.50 8.56
N SER A 36 -3.27 -13.25 9.74
CA SER A 36 -4.44 -14.00 10.19
C SER A 36 -5.63 -13.84 9.23
N LEU A 37 -5.87 -12.62 8.76
CA LEU A 37 -6.93 -12.31 7.79
C LEU A 37 -6.69 -13.01 6.45
N TYR A 38 -5.46 -12.92 5.93
CA TYR A 38 -5.09 -13.55 4.66
C TYR A 38 -5.26 -15.08 4.72
N GLU A 39 -4.76 -15.72 5.77
CA GLU A 39 -4.86 -17.18 5.96
C GLU A 39 -6.32 -17.62 6.15
N GLU A 40 -7.08 -16.90 6.98
CA GLU A 40 -8.49 -17.22 7.24
C GLU A 40 -9.32 -17.09 5.96
N ILE A 41 -9.29 -15.93 5.30
CA ILE A 41 -10.15 -15.66 4.15
C ILE A 41 -9.82 -16.60 3.00
N ASN A 42 -8.54 -16.82 2.71
CA ASN A 42 -8.15 -17.69 1.60
C ASN A 42 -8.40 -19.18 1.85
N SER A 43 -8.74 -19.59 3.08
CA SER A 43 -9.14 -20.98 3.37
C SER A 43 -10.49 -21.37 2.75
N TYR A 44 -11.33 -20.38 2.40
CA TYR A 44 -12.70 -20.63 1.93
C TYR A 44 -13.13 -19.82 0.69
N THR A 45 -12.27 -18.98 0.10
CA THR A 45 -12.60 -18.21 -1.10
C THR A 45 -12.35 -18.98 -2.40
N LYS A 46 -13.06 -18.60 -3.47
CA LYS A 46 -12.94 -19.22 -4.81
C LYS A 46 -11.86 -18.60 -5.69
N VAL A 47 -11.48 -17.36 -5.39
CA VAL A 47 -10.32 -16.67 -5.95
C VAL A 47 -9.45 -16.20 -4.78
N PRO A 48 -8.13 -16.07 -4.97
CA PRO A 48 -7.26 -15.53 -3.95
C PRO A 48 -7.66 -14.09 -3.59
N ILE A 49 -7.59 -13.78 -2.30
CA ILE A 49 -7.73 -12.42 -1.76
C ILE A 49 -6.34 -11.99 -1.33
N TYR A 50 -5.77 -11.03 -2.05
CA TYR A 50 -4.49 -10.43 -1.70
C TYR A 50 -4.70 -9.18 -0.84
N LEU A 51 -3.61 -8.64 -0.31
CA LEU A 51 -3.58 -7.35 0.33
C LEU A 51 -3.28 -6.25 -0.69
N THR A 52 -3.92 -5.10 -0.48
CA THR A 52 -3.44 -3.80 -0.96
C THR A 52 -2.72 -3.15 0.21
N PHE A 53 -1.51 -2.65 -0.01
CA PHE A 53 -0.79 -1.90 1.01
C PHE A 53 -0.54 -0.48 0.54
N ASP A 54 -1.06 0.49 1.27
CA ASP A 54 -0.69 1.90 1.12
C ASP A 54 0.50 2.22 2.02
N LEU A 55 1.56 2.78 1.42
CA LEU A 55 2.79 3.19 2.10
C LEU A 55 2.58 4.23 3.22
N GLY A 56 1.44 4.92 3.25
CA GLY A 56 1.05 5.84 4.32
C GLY A 56 0.37 5.19 5.53
N HIS A 57 0.07 3.89 5.50
CA HIS A 57 -0.85 3.28 6.47
C HIS A 57 -0.22 2.75 7.78
N THR A 58 1.03 3.07 8.09
CA THR A 58 1.69 2.65 9.34
C THR A 58 1.61 3.69 10.46
N THR A 59 0.51 4.44 10.53
CA THR A 59 0.37 5.60 11.45
C THR A 59 -0.71 5.42 12.51
N ALA A 60 -1.08 4.18 12.82
CA ALA A 60 -2.16 3.88 13.76
C ALA A 60 -1.90 4.45 15.17
N PHE A 61 -2.95 5.03 15.77
CA PHE A 61 -2.85 5.79 17.02
C PHE A 61 -2.75 4.92 18.28
N ASP A 62 -3.23 3.68 18.21
CA ASP A 62 -3.23 2.70 19.31
C ASP A 62 -1.86 2.02 19.49
N LEU A 63 -0.99 2.10 18.48
CA LEU A 63 0.35 1.52 18.52
C LEU A 63 1.35 2.47 19.21
N GLU A 64 2.07 1.93 20.19
CA GLU A 64 3.11 2.65 20.94
C GLU A 64 4.28 3.11 20.06
N ILE A 65 4.98 4.17 20.50
CA ILE A 65 6.20 4.63 19.86
C ILE A 65 7.25 3.50 19.90
N GLY A 66 7.85 3.20 18.75
CA GLY A 66 8.82 2.12 18.60
C GLY A 66 8.21 0.76 18.29
N ASN A 67 6.87 0.66 18.22
CA ASN A 67 6.23 -0.53 17.65
C ASN A 67 6.62 -0.66 16.16
N LYS A 68 7.04 -1.86 15.76
CA LYS A 68 7.48 -2.13 14.38
C LYS A 68 6.36 -2.06 13.35
N ASP A 69 5.10 -2.26 13.75
CA ASP A 69 3.94 -2.06 12.88
C ASP A 69 3.73 -0.57 12.51
N LYS A 70 4.51 0.35 13.11
CA LYS A 70 4.59 1.77 12.69
C LYS A 70 5.69 2.05 11.65
N ASP A 71 6.51 1.05 11.31
CA ASP A 71 7.57 1.16 10.30
C ASP A 71 7.10 0.53 8.97
N VAL A 72 6.86 1.38 7.98
CA VAL A 72 6.44 1.00 6.62
C VAL A 72 7.33 -0.09 6.00
N TYR A 73 8.64 -0.05 6.22
CA TYR A 73 9.55 -1.04 5.63
C TYR A 73 9.48 -2.37 6.36
N HIS A 74 9.34 -2.35 7.69
CA HIS A 74 9.12 -3.57 8.47
C HIS A 74 7.81 -4.24 8.09
N VAL A 75 6.72 -3.48 8.01
CA VAL A 75 5.41 -4.02 7.62
C VAL A 75 5.51 -4.62 6.23
N LEU A 76 6.04 -3.86 5.27
CA LEU A 76 6.13 -4.30 3.87
C LEU A 76 6.95 -5.57 3.70
N GLU A 77 8.11 -5.67 4.35
CA GLU A 77 8.94 -6.89 4.39
C GLU A 77 8.14 -8.13 4.80
N ASN A 78 7.20 -7.98 5.72
CA ASN A 78 6.44 -9.11 6.29
C ASN A 78 5.14 -9.43 5.55
N ILE A 79 4.62 -8.52 4.71
CA ILE A 79 3.35 -8.71 4.01
C ILE A 79 3.48 -8.88 2.49
N ILE A 80 4.63 -8.56 1.87
CA ILE A 80 4.81 -8.67 0.41
C ILE A 80 4.32 -9.99 -0.19
N PRO A 81 4.59 -11.17 0.40
CA PRO A 81 4.11 -12.44 -0.15
C PRO A 81 2.58 -12.55 -0.27
N MET A 82 1.85 -11.71 0.48
CA MET A 82 0.39 -11.62 0.53
C MET A 82 -0.16 -10.39 -0.20
N THR A 83 0.70 -9.52 -0.76
CA THR A 83 0.33 -8.23 -1.35
C THR A 83 0.48 -8.25 -2.87
N ASN A 84 -0.56 -7.87 -3.61
CA ASN A 84 -0.49 -7.75 -5.07
C ASN A 84 -0.64 -6.30 -5.58
N ILE A 85 -1.00 -5.35 -4.72
CA ILE A 85 -1.08 -3.93 -5.02
C ILE A 85 -0.38 -3.15 -3.92
N ILE A 86 0.46 -2.20 -4.31
CA ILE A 86 1.01 -1.18 -3.42
C ILE A 86 0.54 0.19 -3.91
N HIS A 87 -0.19 0.88 -3.05
CA HIS A 87 -0.52 2.29 -3.27
C HIS A 87 0.68 3.15 -2.89
N LEU A 88 1.14 3.94 -3.85
CA LEU A 88 2.30 4.78 -3.77
C LEU A 88 1.87 6.19 -3.38
N GLN A 89 2.30 6.60 -2.20
CA GLN A 89 2.34 7.98 -1.74
C GLN A 89 3.69 8.24 -1.09
N GLN A 90 4.11 9.51 -1.07
CA GLN A 90 5.15 9.97 -0.16
C GLN A 90 4.48 10.30 1.19
N CYS A 91 5.18 10.02 2.29
CA CYS A 91 4.67 10.25 3.64
C CYS A 91 5.84 10.50 4.61
N ASP A 92 5.53 10.96 5.83
CA ASP A 92 6.51 11.23 6.89
C ASP A 92 6.50 10.18 8.01
N GLY A 93 5.67 9.15 7.91
CA GLY A 93 5.46 8.15 8.96
C GLY A 93 4.74 8.67 10.21
N VAL A 94 4.26 9.92 10.19
CA VAL A 94 3.52 10.54 11.30
C VAL A 94 2.02 10.58 11.00
N GLY A 95 1.66 10.83 9.74
CA GLY A 95 0.28 10.76 9.29
C GLY A 95 0.17 10.13 7.91
N ASN A 96 -1.04 9.72 7.56
CA ASN A 96 -1.38 9.29 6.22
C ASN A 96 -1.49 10.52 5.31
N ARG A 97 -0.48 10.75 4.45
CA ARG A 97 -0.24 12.07 3.82
C ARG A 97 -0.73 12.20 2.40
N TYR A 98 -0.73 11.10 1.65
CA TYR A 98 -1.04 11.02 0.23
C TYR A 98 -0.23 12.00 -0.63
N TRP A 99 1.02 12.31 -0.23
CA TRP A 99 1.81 13.29 -0.94
C TRP A 99 2.33 12.73 -2.28
N PRO A 100 2.41 13.56 -3.34
CA PRO A 100 3.11 13.19 -4.55
C PRO A 100 4.63 13.12 -4.33
N PHE A 101 5.34 12.45 -5.23
CA PHE A 101 6.81 12.31 -5.18
C PHE A 101 7.52 13.49 -5.86
N THR A 102 7.18 14.71 -5.45
CA THR A 102 7.83 15.94 -5.92
C THR A 102 9.14 16.20 -5.17
N PRO A 103 10.04 17.07 -5.67
CA PRO A 103 11.26 17.43 -4.95
C PRO A 103 11.02 17.96 -3.52
N GLU A 104 9.90 18.65 -3.30
CA GLU A 104 9.51 19.17 -1.98
C GLU A 104 9.22 18.03 -0.99
N TYR A 105 8.32 17.11 -1.36
CA TYR A 105 7.93 16.01 -0.47
C TYR A 105 9.01 14.93 -0.37
N ASN A 106 9.77 14.66 -1.43
CA ASN A 106 10.89 13.71 -1.37
C ASN A 106 12.02 14.16 -0.43
N LYS A 107 12.10 15.47 -0.11
CA LYS A 107 13.09 15.99 0.84
C LYS A 107 12.72 15.67 2.30
N VAL A 108 11.42 15.59 2.61
CA VAL A 108 10.91 15.44 3.99
C VAL A 108 10.31 14.06 4.24
N GLY A 109 9.92 13.35 3.19
CA GLY A 109 9.29 12.05 3.28
C GLY A 109 10.28 10.90 3.44
N ILE A 110 9.75 9.76 3.85
CA ILE A 110 10.52 8.57 4.24
C ILE A 110 10.53 7.46 3.18
N ILE A 111 9.70 7.57 2.14
CA ILE A 111 9.56 6.55 1.10
C ILE A 111 10.66 6.69 0.05
N ASP A 112 11.47 5.63 -0.07
CA ASP A 112 12.54 5.46 -1.03
C ASP A 112 12.18 4.36 -2.04
N PRO A 113 11.97 4.70 -3.33
CA PRO A 113 11.64 3.72 -4.37
C PRO A 113 12.61 2.55 -4.44
N LYS A 114 13.92 2.76 -4.20
CA LYS A 114 14.92 1.67 -4.26
C LYS A 114 14.66 0.61 -3.20
N LYS A 115 14.30 1.04 -1.98
CA LYS A 115 14.00 0.12 -0.88
C LYS A 115 12.72 -0.66 -1.15
N ILE A 116 11.69 0.00 -1.66
CA ILE A 116 10.42 -0.64 -2.03
C ILE A 116 10.66 -1.70 -3.11
N LEU A 117 11.34 -1.34 -4.21
CA LEU A 117 11.63 -2.28 -5.29
C LEU A 117 12.53 -3.43 -4.84
N LYS A 118 13.50 -3.16 -3.94
CA LYS A 118 14.30 -4.23 -3.34
C LYS A 118 13.44 -5.22 -2.57
N LEU A 119 12.55 -4.75 -1.70
CA LEU A 119 11.65 -5.63 -0.95
C LEU A 119 10.75 -6.46 -1.87
N ILE A 120 10.22 -5.85 -2.93
CA ILE A 120 9.42 -6.56 -3.95
C ILE A 120 10.24 -7.67 -4.61
N ASN A 121 11.46 -7.37 -5.04
CA ASN A 121 12.34 -8.34 -5.68
C ASN A 121 12.79 -9.47 -4.74
N ASP A 122 13.00 -9.17 -3.46
CA ASP A 122 13.48 -10.14 -2.48
C ASP A 122 12.35 -11.09 -2.01
N TYR A 123 11.12 -10.60 -1.88
CA TYR A 123 10.05 -11.30 -1.16
C TYR A 123 8.83 -11.67 -2.01
N SER A 124 8.65 -11.09 -3.20
CA SER A 124 7.50 -11.43 -4.05
C SER A 124 7.79 -12.57 -5.02
N ASN A 125 6.82 -13.45 -5.20
CA ASN A 125 6.81 -14.49 -6.23
C ASN A 125 5.76 -14.26 -7.32
N HIS A 126 5.09 -13.11 -7.30
CA HIS A 126 4.02 -12.76 -8.21
C HIS A 126 4.09 -11.27 -8.59
N LYS A 127 3.29 -10.88 -9.57
CA LYS A 127 3.25 -9.49 -10.02
C LYS A 127 2.64 -8.60 -8.94
N ILE A 128 3.36 -7.56 -8.56
CA ILE A 128 2.85 -6.46 -7.73
C ILE A 128 2.58 -5.25 -8.62
N HIS A 129 1.40 -4.67 -8.48
CA HIS A 129 1.00 -3.44 -9.15
C HIS A 129 1.33 -2.24 -8.26
N LEU A 130 2.11 -1.31 -8.78
CA LEU A 130 2.37 -0.03 -8.14
C LEU A 130 1.40 1.02 -8.70
N ILE A 131 0.62 1.67 -7.83
CA ILE A 131 -0.44 2.62 -8.23
C ILE A 131 -0.24 3.91 -7.45
N PHE A 132 -0.13 5.07 -8.12
CA PHE A 132 -0.10 6.35 -7.41
C PHE A 132 -1.45 6.68 -6.79
N GLU A 133 -1.45 6.91 -5.47
CA GLU A 133 -2.61 7.38 -4.72
C GLU A 133 -2.26 8.69 -4.03
N PHE A 134 -2.65 9.81 -4.66
CA PHE A 134 -2.41 11.15 -4.15
C PHE A 134 -3.73 11.83 -3.82
N LEU A 135 -3.75 12.63 -2.75
CA LEU A 135 -4.88 13.49 -2.40
C LEU A 135 -4.40 14.94 -2.41
N HIS A 136 -5.05 15.74 -3.23
CA HIS A 136 -4.83 17.17 -3.31
C HIS A 136 -5.96 17.93 -2.63
N GLY A 137 -5.64 19.09 -2.04
CA GLY A 137 -6.65 20.03 -1.57
C GLY A 137 -7.55 20.50 -2.72
N PHE A 138 -8.82 20.76 -2.43
CA PHE A 138 -9.81 21.18 -3.43
C PHE A 138 -9.49 22.52 -4.09
N GLU A 139 -8.68 23.35 -3.42
CA GLU A 139 -8.20 24.66 -3.87
C GLU A 139 -7.03 24.57 -4.86
N ILE A 140 -6.44 23.39 -5.07
CA ILE A 140 -5.31 23.20 -5.97
C ILE A 140 -5.77 23.19 -7.42
N SER A 141 -5.08 23.98 -8.26
CA SER A 141 -5.39 24.02 -9.70
C SER A 141 -5.16 22.66 -10.37
N GLY A 142 -6.01 22.32 -11.35
CA GLY A 142 -5.83 21.09 -12.14
C GLY A 142 -4.46 21.00 -12.84
N LYS A 143 -3.87 22.15 -13.21
CA LYS A 143 -2.50 22.20 -13.76
C LYS A 143 -1.47 21.67 -12.77
N LYS A 144 -1.55 22.10 -11.49
CA LYS A 144 -0.64 21.62 -10.44
C LYS A 144 -0.81 20.12 -10.18
N ILE A 145 -2.04 19.62 -10.18
CA ILE A 145 -2.33 18.18 -10.02
C ILE A 145 -1.63 17.39 -11.13
N VAL A 146 -1.81 17.79 -12.40
CA VAL A 146 -1.16 17.13 -13.55
C VAL A 146 0.37 17.21 -13.46
N GLU A 147 0.92 18.35 -13.04
CA GLU A 147 2.36 18.51 -12.83
C GLU A 147 2.90 17.55 -11.76
N ASP A 148 2.18 17.37 -10.65
CA ASP A 148 2.57 16.46 -9.58
C ASP A 148 2.60 15.00 -10.02
N TYR A 149 1.60 14.57 -10.78
CA TYR A 149 1.61 13.24 -11.38
C TYR A 149 2.76 13.07 -12.38
N ARG A 150 2.99 14.05 -13.24
CA ARG A 150 4.11 14.01 -14.21
C ARG A 150 5.46 13.89 -13.48
N TYR A 151 5.71 14.72 -12.47
CA TYR A 151 6.94 14.66 -11.69
C TYR A 151 7.09 13.32 -10.96
N SER A 152 6.03 12.83 -10.33
CA SER A 152 6.06 11.56 -9.60
C SER A 152 6.36 10.38 -10.53
N MET A 153 5.75 10.36 -11.71
CA MET A 153 6.00 9.36 -12.74
C MET A 153 7.45 9.42 -13.23
N GLU A 154 7.94 10.61 -13.60
CA GLU A 154 9.34 10.80 -14.02
C GLU A 154 10.35 10.44 -12.93
N TYR A 155 9.99 10.62 -11.67
CA TYR A 155 10.82 10.23 -10.54
C TYR A 155 10.90 8.70 -10.41
N TRP A 156 9.76 8.01 -10.38
CA TRP A 156 9.70 6.56 -10.21
C TRP A 156 10.27 5.79 -11.41
N LEU A 157 10.10 6.28 -12.64
CA LEU A 157 10.68 5.67 -13.85
C LEU A 157 12.23 5.59 -13.83
N LYS A 158 12.91 6.36 -12.97
CA LYS A 158 14.37 6.26 -12.84
C LYS A 158 14.82 4.98 -12.12
N TYR A 159 13.90 4.25 -11.50
CA TYR A 159 14.17 3.10 -10.65
C TYR A 159 13.54 1.79 -11.15
N LEU A 160 12.51 1.89 -12.00
CA LEU A 160 11.85 0.76 -12.67
C LEU A 160 12.64 0.34 -13.92
#